data_AF-A0A2S4XQY7-F1
#
_entry.id   AF-A0A2S4XQY7-F1
#
_cell.length_a   1.000
_cell.length_b   1.000
_cell.length_c   1.000
_cell.angle_alpha   90.00
_cell.angle_beta   90.00
_cell.angle_gamma   90.00
#
_symmetry.space_group_name_H-M   'P 1'
#
loop_
_entity.id
_entity.type
_entity.pdbx_description
1 polymer ?
#
loop_
_entity_poly.entity_id
_entity_poly.type
_entity_poly.pdbx_seq_one_letter_code
_entity_poly.pdbx_strand_id
1 'polypeptide(L)'
;MPDTETILAVAGLVATALVWAVERFLPGRKRIGYRVQMDTPIGMNPQDAHSLVQLRLLRQDQEITDATLALLRIENDGSKDIVRQDYQEPLTVEFTGRTVIGVEVPDANPPDLIGMLTRPRAGLRFSGNRLHIPNVPLNTRNHFKLLVLLSGTGEDTTDGGRRRAGGEVTVGGFLSGGRIRRNTQRWGPRKPSLALGGLFIVLVGLLGGLLLSTPAVPARAECATGRLTVDGSTAFAPPMQEIARQYQARCPGARIEVARSGSLSGLANLNRAGRAARSDSPSFLAMSDVPAPSIYGRLQGERVGVILLSLVVNERTGVDNLTLDQVRKIYDGTYTNWKDVGGNDLAIHVVGRDASSGTRRAFETTVLHRSEPGVVSSYDCTDKDRDERARVTRCEVNSTTALLDTVDRVAGAIGYAETYAAAKRPHVVAIRLDGHEPDIEWGQQHEYPFWTVEFLYTYGHPADGSLAAKFLTYLNSDTAKNVMRMYKHVPCADDRSLSASVCRP
;
A
#
# COMPACT_ATOMS: atom_id res chain seq x y z
N MET A 1 11.45 32.28 0.34
CA MET A 1 12.55 31.31 0.14
C MET A 1 11.88 30.00 -0.24
N PRO A 2 12.36 29.24 -1.25
CA PRO A 2 11.72 27.98 -1.62
C PRO A 2 11.69 27.04 -0.41
N ASP A 3 10.55 26.38 -0.20
CA ASP A 3 10.35 25.48 0.93
C ASP A 3 11.38 24.36 0.88
N THR A 4 11.88 23.93 2.05
CA THR A 4 12.97 22.96 2.18
C THR A 4 12.68 21.65 1.43
N GLU A 5 11.41 21.25 1.33
CA GLU A 5 10.96 20.11 0.52
C GLU A 5 11.27 20.28 -0.97
N THR A 6 11.10 21.49 -1.51
CA THR A 6 11.39 21.82 -2.90
C THR A 6 12.90 21.79 -3.16
N ILE A 7 13.70 22.28 -2.22
CA ILE A 7 15.17 22.25 -2.31
C ILE A 7 15.67 20.80 -2.31
N LEU A 8 15.09 19.94 -1.47
CA LEU A 8 15.44 18.51 -1.38
C LEU A 8 15.01 17.72 -2.62
N ALA A 9 13.82 17.97 -3.16
CA ALA A 9 13.37 17.34 -4.40
C ALA A 9 14.28 17.72 -5.59
N VAL A 10 14.66 19.00 -5.68
CA VAL A 10 15.61 19.47 -6.70
C VAL A 10 17.00 18.85 -6.50
N ALA A 11 17.48 18.75 -5.26
CA ALA A 11 18.75 18.10 -4.97
C ALA A 11 18.76 16.61 -5.36
N GLY A 12 17.66 15.89 -5.13
CA GLY A 12 17.48 14.50 -5.56
C GLY A 12 17.50 14.32 -7.07
N LEU A 13 16.83 15.21 -7.81
CA LEU A 13 16.83 15.22 -9.28
C LEU A 13 18.24 15.51 -9.84
N VAL A 14 18.94 16.49 -9.26
CA VAL A 14 20.31 16.86 -9.67
C VAL A 14 21.30 15.71 -9.39
N ALA A 15 21.20 15.04 -8.24
CA ALA A 15 22.03 13.88 -7.92
C ALA A 15 21.80 12.73 -8.92
N THR A 16 20.55 12.46 -9.28
CA THR A 16 20.18 11.43 -10.26
C THR A 16 20.72 11.77 -11.66
N ALA A 17 20.60 13.03 -12.07
CA ALA A 17 21.14 13.51 -13.34
C ALA A 17 22.68 13.45 -13.39
N LEU A 18 23.35 13.74 -12.28
CA LEU A 18 24.81 13.61 -12.15
C LEU A 18 25.27 12.16 -12.26
N VAL A 19 24.58 11.21 -11.63
CA VAL A 19 24.89 9.78 -11.76
C VAL A 19 24.74 9.32 -13.21
N TRP A 20 23.63 9.70 -13.86
CA TRP A 20 23.40 9.40 -15.27
C TRP A 20 24.46 10.04 -16.19
N ALA A 21 24.85 11.29 -15.94
CA ALA A 21 25.88 11.98 -16.70
C ALA A 21 27.27 11.36 -16.50
N VAL A 22 27.61 10.96 -15.28
CA VAL A 22 28.87 10.27 -14.98
C VAL A 22 28.94 8.93 -15.72
N GLU A 23 27.85 8.16 -15.75
CA GLU A 23 27.79 6.93 -16.55
C GLU A 23 27.85 7.19 -18.07
N ARG A 24 27.26 8.29 -18.54
CA ARG A 24 27.16 8.60 -19.97
C ARG A 24 28.43 9.24 -20.55
N PHE A 25 29.14 10.07 -19.78
CA PHE A 25 30.23 10.91 -20.27
C PHE A 25 31.63 10.51 -19.79
N LEU A 26 31.77 9.58 -18.82
CA LEU A 26 33.10 9.05 -18.50
C LEU A 26 33.64 8.19 -19.67
N PRO A 27 34.87 8.45 -20.14
CA PRO A 27 35.44 7.70 -21.26
C PRO A 27 35.61 6.22 -20.89
N GLY A 28 34.81 5.37 -21.53
CA GLY A 28 34.90 3.93 -21.35
C GLY A 28 36.30 3.39 -21.73
N ARG A 29 36.71 2.30 -21.09
CA ARG A 29 38.05 1.71 -21.28
C ARG A 29 37.95 0.30 -21.85
N LYS A 30 38.77 -0.01 -22.87
CA LYS A 30 38.94 -1.37 -23.40
C LYS A 30 39.77 -2.18 -22.40
N ARG A 31 39.26 -3.32 -21.94
CA ARG A 31 39.96 -4.14 -20.94
C ARG A 31 39.70 -5.62 -21.19
N ILE A 32 40.75 -6.42 -21.07
CA ILE A 32 40.67 -7.88 -21.11
C ILE A 32 41.01 -8.39 -19.72
N GLY A 33 40.03 -8.99 -19.07
CA GLY A 33 40.19 -9.72 -17.82
C GLY A 33 40.46 -11.18 -18.11
N TYR A 34 41.38 -11.80 -17.39
CA TYR A 34 41.53 -13.26 -17.38
C TYR A 34 41.54 -13.81 -15.97
N ARG A 35 41.02 -15.02 -15.81
CA ARG A 35 41.05 -15.77 -14.56
C ARG A 35 41.35 -17.25 -14.79
N VAL A 36 42.14 -17.82 -13.91
CA VAL A 36 42.33 -19.28 -13.82
C VAL A 36 41.25 -19.79 -12.88
N GLN A 37 40.26 -20.50 -13.43
CA GLN A 37 39.12 -21.05 -12.69
C GLN A 37 39.44 -22.41 -12.05
N MET A 38 40.31 -23.17 -12.69
CA MET A 38 40.77 -24.49 -12.26
C MET A 38 42.23 -24.66 -12.70
N ASP A 39 43.05 -25.30 -11.88
CA ASP A 39 44.42 -25.71 -12.21
C ASP A 39 44.78 -26.90 -11.32
N THR A 40 44.41 -28.10 -11.78
CA THR A 40 44.38 -29.32 -10.94
C THR A 40 45.11 -30.46 -11.65
N PRO A 41 45.92 -31.28 -10.93
CA PRO A 41 46.54 -32.46 -11.51
C PRO A 41 45.49 -33.50 -11.93
N ILE A 42 45.79 -34.21 -13.03
CA ILE A 42 45.00 -35.32 -13.56
C ILE A 42 45.81 -36.59 -13.31
N GLY A 43 45.28 -37.49 -12.48
CA GLY A 43 45.96 -38.72 -12.09
C GLY A 43 46.74 -38.58 -10.77
N MET A 44 46.93 -39.72 -10.10
CA MET A 44 47.71 -39.81 -8.87
C MET A 44 49.20 -39.87 -9.23
N ASN A 45 50.02 -39.07 -8.55
CA ASN A 45 51.47 -39.17 -8.60
C ASN A 45 51.87 -40.63 -8.31
N PRO A 46 52.67 -41.30 -9.17
CA PRO A 46 53.02 -42.71 -8.97
C PRO A 46 53.71 -43.00 -7.64
N GLN A 47 54.25 -41.99 -6.94
CA GLN A 47 54.83 -42.14 -5.62
C GLN A 47 53.82 -42.08 -4.45
N ASP A 48 52.56 -41.68 -4.69
CA ASP A 48 51.54 -41.48 -3.66
C ASP A 48 50.45 -42.59 -3.66
N ALA A 49 50.68 -43.72 -4.34
CA ALA A 49 49.65 -44.73 -4.61
C ALA A 49 49.42 -45.73 -3.45
N HIS A 50 48.47 -45.42 -2.56
CA HIS A 50 47.85 -46.39 -1.64
C HIS A 50 46.42 -46.80 -2.04
N SER A 51 46.05 -46.74 -3.33
CA SER A 51 44.70 -47.14 -3.78
C SER A 51 44.72 -48.10 -4.98
N LEU A 52 43.69 -48.95 -5.05
CA LEU A 52 43.54 -50.14 -5.91
C LEU A 52 43.41 -49.86 -7.43
N VAL A 53 43.54 -48.62 -7.91
CA VAL A 53 43.30 -48.25 -9.33
C VAL A 53 44.41 -47.34 -9.86
N GLN A 54 45.12 -47.79 -10.90
CA GLN A 54 46.14 -47.00 -11.62
C GLN A 54 45.53 -46.40 -12.90
N LEU A 55 45.41 -45.07 -12.96
CA LEU A 55 45.00 -44.34 -14.17
C LEU A 55 46.25 -43.91 -14.94
N ARG A 56 46.38 -44.35 -16.21
CA ARG A 56 47.45 -43.90 -17.12
C ARG A 56 46.86 -43.05 -18.24
N LEU A 57 47.43 -41.86 -18.45
CA LEU A 57 47.09 -40.99 -19.58
C LEU A 57 48.07 -41.27 -20.72
N LEU A 58 47.56 -41.72 -21.86
CA LEU A 58 48.35 -42.04 -23.04
C LEU A 58 48.07 -41.03 -24.15
N ARG A 59 49.12 -40.54 -24.82
CA ARG A 59 49.02 -39.79 -26.08
C ARG A 59 49.90 -40.46 -27.11
N GLN A 60 49.31 -40.98 -28.18
CA GLN A 60 50.03 -41.71 -29.23
C GLN A 60 50.94 -42.80 -28.64
N ASP A 61 50.39 -43.59 -27.71
CA ASP A 61 51.07 -44.67 -26.97
C ASP A 61 52.23 -44.26 -26.06
N GLN A 62 52.44 -42.96 -25.83
CA GLN A 62 53.35 -42.44 -24.81
C GLN A 62 52.60 -42.00 -23.55
N GLU A 63 53.08 -42.46 -22.38
CA GLU A 63 52.52 -42.09 -21.08
C GLU A 63 52.85 -40.63 -20.73
N ILE A 64 51.83 -39.87 -20.37
CA ILE A 64 51.96 -38.49 -19.89
C ILE A 64 52.07 -38.54 -18.37
N THR A 65 53.25 -38.22 -17.85
CA THR A 65 53.45 -37.99 -16.41
C THR A 65 53.12 -36.53 -16.06
N ASP A 66 52.67 -36.31 -14.82
CA ASP A 66 52.42 -34.98 -14.25
C ASP A 66 51.46 -34.12 -15.09
N ALA A 67 50.35 -34.72 -15.53
CA ALA A 67 49.32 -34.02 -16.28
C ALA A 67 48.55 -33.04 -15.37
N THR A 68 48.32 -31.82 -15.82
CA THR A 68 47.46 -30.84 -15.12
C THR A 68 46.40 -30.28 -16.08
N LEU A 69 45.20 -29.99 -15.56
CA LEU A 69 44.09 -29.40 -16.29
C LEU A 69 43.85 -27.97 -15.82
N ALA A 70 44.06 -27.00 -16.70
CA ALA A 70 43.83 -25.60 -16.42
C ALA A 70 42.58 -25.09 -17.16
N LEU A 71 41.61 -24.53 -16.44
CA LEU A 71 40.45 -23.84 -17.04
C LEU A 71 40.65 -22.33 -16.92
N LEU A 72 40.92 -21.66 -18.03
CA LEU A 72 41.00 -20.20 -18.08
C LEU A 72 39.68 -19.63 -18.57
N ARG A 73 39.26 -18.49 -18.03
CA ARG A 73 38.22 -17.64 -18.64
C ARG A 73 38.84 -16.31 -19.00
N ILE A 74 38.61 -15.89 -20.24
CA ILE A 74 39.02 -14.61 -20.80
C ILE A 74 37.75 -13.83 -21.12
N GLU A 75 37.67 -12.57 -20.70
CA GLU A 75 36.47 -11.74 -20.81
C GLU A 75 36.80 -10.27 -21.12
N ASN A 76 35.91 -9.58 -21.82
CA ASN A 76 35.94 -8.12 -21.89
C ASN A 76 35.25 -7.55 -20.65
N ASP A 77 36.04 -7.20 -19.63
CA ASP A 77 35.61 -6.56 -18.40
C ASP A 77 35.68 -5.02 -18.46
N GLY A 78 35.92 -4.49 -19.67
CA GLY A 78 35.87 -3.08 -20.02
C GLY A 78 34.45 -2.57 -20.23
N SER A 79 34.36 -1.29 -20.59
CA SER A 79 33.09 -0.63 -20.96
C SER A 79 33.07 -0.21 -22.44
N LYS A 80 33.99 -0.76 -23.24
CA LYS A 80 34.06 -0.58 -24.68
C LYS A 80 34.29 -1.93 -25.35
N ASP A 81 33.71 -2.09 -26.52
CA ASP A 81 33.93 -3.26 -27.35
C ASP A 81 35.37 -3.29 -27.88
N ILE A 82 35.88 -4.50 -28.07
CA ILE A 82 37.23 -4.76 -28.57
C ILE A 82 37.09 -5.39 -29.96
N VAL A 83 37.60 -4.72 -30.98
CA VAL A 83 37.61 -5.22 -32.36
C VAL A 83 38.97 -5.83 -32.70
N ARG A 84 39.05 -6.62 -33.78
CA ARG A 84 40.29 -7.35 -34.15
C ARG A 84 41.51 -6.44 -34.36
N GLN A 85 41.28 -5.20 -34.79
CA GLN A 85 42.32 -4.19 -35.05
C GLN A 85 42.91 -3.59 -33.75
N ASP A 86 42.25 -3.79 -32.62
CA ASP A 86 42.73 -3.26 -31.34
C ASP A 86 43.93 -4.03 -30.80
N TYR A 87 44.07 -5.30 -31.17
CA TYR A 87 45.19 -6.14 -30.79
C TYR A 87 46.42 -5.78 -31.64
N GLN A 88 47.37 -5.04 -31.06
CA GLN A 88 48.66 -4.77 -31.71
C GLN A 88 49.58 -5.99 -31.59
N GLU A 89 49.48 -6.70 -30.46
CA GLU A 89 50.07 -8.02 -30.27
C GLU A 89 48.98 -9.00 -29.86
N PRO A 90 48.97 -10.23 -30.42
CA PRO A 90 47.97 -11.24 -30.10
C PRO A 90 48.08 -11.67 -28.64
N LEU A 91 46.94 -12.08 -28.08
CA LEU A 91 46.91 -12.62 -26.72
C LEU A 91 47.71 -13.93 -26.67
N THR A 92 48.64 -14.01 -25.72
CA THR A 92 49.45 -15.20 -25.49
C THR A 92 49.36 -15.59 -24.02
N VAL A 93 48.98 -16.84 -23.75
CA VAL A 93 49.00 -17.43 -22.41
C VAL A 93 50.30 -18.20 -22.24
N GLU A 94 51.02 -17.95 -21.16
CA GLU A 94 52.26 -18.65 -20.82
C GLU A 94 52.07 -19.43 -19.51
N PHE A 95 52.49 -20.70 -19.54
CA PHE A 95 52.39 -21.63 -18.41
C PHE A 95 53.80 -21.91 -17.87
N THR A 96 54.19 -21.25 -16.78
CA THR A 96 55.54 -21.41 -16.21
C THR A 96 55.77 -22.85 -15.74
N GLY A 97 56.88 -23.45 -16.16
CA GLY A 97 57.28 -24.82 -15.80
C GLY A 97 56.44 -25.95 -16.43
N ARG A 98 55.54 -25.64 -17.37
CA ARG A 98 54.60 -26.62 -17.93
C ARG A 98 54.48 -26.49 -19.45
N THR A 99 54.26 -27.61 -20.13
CA THR A 99 54.09 -27.67 -21.59
C THR A 99 52.63 -27.90 -21.94
N VAL A 100 52.14 -27.23 -22.99
CA VAL A 100 50.77 -27.37 -23.48
C VAL A 100 50.69 -28.59 -24.39
N ILE A 101 49.83 -29.55 -24.02
CA ILE A 101 49.58 -30.77 -24.78
C ILE A 101 48.37 -30.58 -25.71
N GLY A 102 47.35 -29.88 -25.23
CA GLY A 102 46.11 -29.68 -25.95
C GLY A 102 45.26 -28.55 -25.36
N VAL A 103 44.33 -28.04 -26.16
CA VAL A 103 43.41 -26.98 -25.76
C VAL A 103 42.04 -27.21 -26.38
N GLU A 104 40.99 -26.98 -25.58
CA GLU A 104 39.59 -26.98 -26.01
C GLU A 104 38.88 -25.70 -25.56
N VAL A 105 37.78 -25.37 -26.23
CA VAL A 105 36.93 -24.22 -25.91
C VAL A 105 35.57 -24.74 -25.41
N PRO A 106 35.42 -25.00 -24.11
CA PRO A 106 34.19 -25.61 -23.57
C PRO A 106 32.99 -24.65 -23.54
N ASP A 107 33.22 -23.34 -23.55
CA ASP A 107 32.17 -22.32 -23.42
C ASP A 107 32.62 -20.99 -24.04
N ALA A 108 31.71 -20.32 -24.74
CA ALA A 108 31.91 -18.94 -25.17
C ALA A 108 30.58 -18.17 -25.27
N ASN A 109 30.65 -16.88 -24.97
CA ASN A 109 29.56 -15.93 -25.12
C ASN A 109 30.04 -14.71 -25.94
N PRO A 110 29.48 -14.48 -27.13
CA PRO A 110 28.49 -15.31 -27.82
C PRO A 110 29.05 -16.66 -28.30
N PRO A 111 28.20 -17.67 -28.56
CA PRO A 111 28.63 -19.00 -29.03
C PRO A 111 29.47 -18.97 -30.31
N ASP A 112 29.25 -17.98 -31.19
CA ASP A 112 29.99 -17.81 -32.45
C ASP A 112 31.50 -17.64 -32.27
N LEU A 113 31.95 -17.23 -31.09
CA LEU A 113 33.38 -17.14 -30.76
C LEU A 113 34.07 -18.50 -30.84
N ILE A 114 33.36 -19.61 -30.56
CA ILE A 114 33.93 -20.97 -30.64
C ILE A 114 34.47 -21.22 -32.06
N GLY A 115 33.64 -20.97 -33.08
CA GLY A 115 34.03 -21.16 -34.48
C GLY A 115 35.12 -20.20 -34.97
N MET A 116 35.36 -19.09 -34.27
CA MET A 116 36.51 -18.22 -34.53
C MET A 116 37.79 -18.73 -33.87
N LEU A 117 37.67 -19.34 -32.68
CA LEU A 117 38.78 -19.86 -31.90
C LEU A 117 39.28 -21.23 -32.39
N THR A 118 38.43 -22.06 -33.01
CA THR A 118 38.79 -23.44 -33.40
C THR A 118 39.14 -23.63 -34.88
N ARG A 119 39.37 -22.54 -35.64
CA ARG A 119 39.65 -22.64 -37.10
C ARG A 119 40.95 -23.40 -37.39
N PRO A 120 40.97 -24.37 -38.33
CA PRO A 120 42.14 -25.24 -38.59
C PRO A 120 43.47 -24.53 -38.87
N ARG A 121 43.42 -23.33 -39.47
CA ARG A 121 44.63 -22.55 -39.82
C ARG A 121 44.70 -21.18 -39.14
N ALA A 122 43.69 -20.75 -38.41
CA ALA A 122 43.63 -19.38 -37.84
C ALA A 122 43.07 -19.34 -36.42
N GLY A 123 42.87 -20.52 -35.81
CA GLY A 123 42.39 -20.69 -34.45
C GLY A 123 43.51 -20.68 -33.41
N LEU A 124 43.22 -21.27 -32.25
CA LEU A 124 44.15 -21.49 -31.16
C LEU A 124 45.36 -22.32 -31.64
N ARG A 125 46.55 -21.88 -31.25
CA ARG A 125 47.81 -22.57 -31.54
C ARG A 125 48.66 -22.60 -30.30
N PHE A 126 49.36 -23.69 -30.05
CA PHE A 126 50.28 -23.78 -28.91
C PHE A 126 51.64 -24.32 -29.37
N SER A 127 52.68 -23.91 -28.67
CA SER A 127 54.06 -24.36 -28.86
C SER A 127 54.78 -24.30 -27.53
N GLY A 128 55.34 -25.41 -27.07
CA GLY A 128 56.00 -25.51 -25.77
C GLY A 128 55.06 -25.11 -24.63
N ASN A 129 55.42 -24.05 -23.88
CA ASN A 129 54.67 -23.53 -22.75
C ASN A 129 53.71 -22.38 -23.10
N ARG A 130 53.56 -22.02 -24.38
CA ARG A 130 52.77 -20.87 -24.84
C ARG A 130 51.57 -21.29 -25.67
N LEU A 131 50.43 -20.65 -25.39
CA LEU A 131 49.18 -20.76 -26.13
C LEU A 131 48.84 -19.40 -26.75
N HIS A 132 48.89 -19.34 -28.08
CA HIS A 132 48.52 -18.18 -28.87
C HIS A 132 47.02 -18.19 -29.18
N ILE A 133 46.34 -17.10 -28.84
CA ILE A 133 44.92 -16.90 -29.05
C ILE A 133 44.72 -15.95 -30.24
N PRO A 134 43.89 -16.30 -31.23
CA PRO A 134 43.65 -15.43 -32.37
C PRO A 134 42.90 -14.16 -31.95
N ASN A 135 43.11 -13.06 -32.69
CA ASN A 135 42.42 -11.80 -32.46
C ASN A 135 40.93 -11.97 -32.76
N VAL A 136 40.11 -12.11 -31.72
CA VAL A 136 38.65 -12.23 -31.80
C VAL A 136 37.97 -10.96 -31.30
N PRO A 137 36.85 -10.53 -31.90
CA PRO A 137 36.09 -9.40 -31.39
C PRO A 137 35.44 -9.79 -30.05
N LEU A 138 35.55 -8.93 -29.05
CA LEU A 138 34.93 -9.11 -27.74
C LEU A 138 34.10 -7.87 -27.41
N ASN A 139 32.78 -7.96 -27.57
CA ASN A 139 31.88 -6.92 -27.08
C ASN A 139 31.91 -6.88 -25.56
N THR A 140 31.40 -5.79 -25.00
CA THR A 140 31.31 -5.58 -23.55
C THR A 140 30.60 -6.77 -22.90
N ARG A 141 31.24 -7.39 -21.89
CA ARG A 141 30.78 -8.61 -21.18
C ARG A 141 30.87 -9.94 -21.96
N ASN A 142 31.37 -9.94 -23.20
CA ASN A 142 31.67 -11.20 -23.90
C ASN A 142 32.80 -11.94 -23.19
N HIS A 143 32.77 -13.28 -23.26
CA HIS A 143 33.79 -14.13 -22.66
C HIS A 143 33.97 -15.42 -23.44
N PHE A 144 35.10 -16.10 -23.22
CA PHE A 144 35.28 -17.50 -23.62
C PHE A 144 36.15 -18.22 -22.59
N LYS A 145 36.01 -19.54 -22.54
CA LYS A 145 36.79 -20.41 -21.67
C LYS A 145 37.74 -21.25 -22.50
N LEU A 146 38.91 -21.52 -21.95
CA LEU A 146 39.93 -22.39 -22.51
C LEU A 146 40.22 -23.49 -21.50
N LEU A 147 39.98 -24.73 -21.88
CA LEU A 147 40.38 -25.90 -21.11
C LEU A 147 41.72 -26.38 -21.70
N VAL A 148 42.79 -26.29 -20.93
CA VAL A 148 44.15 -26.54 -21.38
C VAL A 148 44.70 -27.74 -20.64
N LEU A 149 45.12 -28.76 -21.41
CA LEU A 149 45.83 -29.91 -20.90
C LEU A 149 47.34 -29.61 -20.92
N LEU A 150 47.97 -29.76 -19.77
CA LEU A 150 49.38 -29.43 -19.54
C LEU A 150 50.14 -30.66 -19.04
N SER A 151 51.45 -30.72 -19.28
CA SER A 151 52.37 -31.70 -18.67
C SER A 151 53.62 -31.01 -18.14
N GLY A 152 54.08 -31.47 -16.97
CA GLY A 152 55.25 -30.98 -16.27
C GLY A 152 54.92 -30.54 -14.84
N THR A 153 55.93 -30.56 -13.98
CA THR A 153 55.84 -30.10 -12.59
C THR A 153 55.91 -28.58 -12.56
N GLY A 154 54.80 -27.92 -12.25
CA GLY A 154 54.82 -26.49 -11.92
C GLY A 154 55.73 -26.26 -10.71
N GLU A 155 56.56 -25.23 -10.75
CA GLU A 155 57.43 -24.86 -9.62
C GLU A 155 56.53 -24.52 -8.41
N ASP A 156 56.69 -25.28 -7.31
CA ASP A 156 55.89 -25.18 -6.10
C ASP A 156 56.13 -23.80 -5.45
N THR A 157 55.24 -22.85 -5.73
CA THR A 157 55.30 -21.52 -5.12
C THR A 157 54.48 -21.52 -3.82
N THR A 158 55.17 -21.38 -2.70
CA THR A 158 54.56 -21.22 -1.37
C THR A 158 54.05 -19.78 -1.20
N ASP A 159 52.73 -19.59 -1.37
CA ASP A 159 52.03 -18.40 -0.90
C ASP A 159 50.93 -18.81 0.07
N GLY A 160 51.10 -18.46 1.35
CA GLY A 160 50.04 -18.58 2.38
C GLY A 160 49.62 -20.00 2.79
N GLY A 161 50.51 -21.00 2.73
CA GLY A 161 50.27 -22.30 3.37
C GLY A 161 49.29 -23.26 2.67
N ARG A 162 48.92 -23.02 1.41
CA ARG A 162 48.19 -23.98 0.56
C ARG A 162 49.05 -24.38 -0.65
N ARG A 163 49.39 -25.66 -0.78
CA ARG A 163 50.04 -26.22 -1.99
C ARG A 163 49.12 -25.96 -3.20
N ARG A 164 49.56 -25.14 -4.16
CA ARG A 164 48.91 -25.02 -5.47
C ARG A 164 49.67 -25.92 -6.43
N ALA A 165 49.03 -26.98 -6.88
CA ALA A 165 49.63 -27.97 -7.78
C ALA A 165 49.86 -27.44 -9.22
N GLY A 166 49.92 -26.13 -9.45
CA GLY A 166 50.01 -25.50 -10.76
C GLY A 166 50.93 -24.28 -10.76
N GLY A 167 51.88 -24.24 -11.71
CA GLY A 167 52.80 -23.12 -11.91
C GLY A 167 52.10 -21.82 -12.32
N GLU A 168 52.82 -20.70 -12.33
CA GLU A 168 52.21 -19.40 -12.69
C GLU A 168 51.64 -19.41 -14.12
N VAL A 169 50.45 -18.81 -14.29
CA VAL A 169 49.79 -18.63 -15.59
C VAL A 169 49.64 -17.14 -15.86
N THR A 170 50.33 -16.65 -16.89
CA THR A 170 50.31 -15.24 -17.29
C THR A 170 49.66 -15.11 -18.66
N VAL A 171 48.89 -14.02 -18.86
CA VAL A 171 48.33 -13.68 -20.17
C VAL A 171 48.92 -12.34 -20.58
N GLY A 172 49.70 -12.36 -21.66
CA GLY A 172 50.32 -11.21 -22.29
C GLY A 172 49.66 -10.82 -23.61
N GLY A 173 50.14 -9.71 -24.18
CA GLY A 173 49.66 -9.11 -25.42
C GLY A 173 49.54 -7.58 -25.29
N PHE A 174 49.24 -6.90 -26.38
CA PHE A 174 49.13 -5.44 -26.42
C PHE A 174 47.81 -5.00 -27.06
N LEU A 175 47.06 -4.20 -26.32
CA LEU A 175 45.74 -3.71 -26.72
C LEU A 175 45.76 -2.18 -26.84
N SER A 176 45.44 -1.66 -28.03
CA SER A 176 45.40 -0.22 -28.29
C SER A 176 44.38 0.48 -27.39
N GLY A 177 44.86 1.45 -26.61
CA GLY A 177 44.03 2.19 -25.65
C GLY A 177 43.42 1.32 -24.54
N GLY A 178 43.94 0.11 -24.33
CA GLY A 178 43.41 -0.86 -23.38
C GLY A 178 44.50 -1.50 -22.50
N ARG A 179 44.08 -2.42 -21.62
CA ARG A 179 44.99 -3.17 -20.74
C ARG A 179 44.50 -4.60 -20.53
N ILE A 180 45.43 -5.53 -20.35
CA ILE A 180 45.16 -6.91 -19.96
C ILE A 180 45.44 -7.03 -18.46
N ARG A 181 44.55 -7.67 -17.70
CA ARG A 181 44.73 -7.83 -16.25
C ARG A 181 44.21 -9.16 -15.74
N ARG A 182 44.87 -9.69 -14.71
CA ARG A 182 44.37 -10.84 -13.94
C ARG A 182 43.21 -10.38 -13.06
N ASN A 183 42.05 -11.00 -13.23
CA ASN A 183 40.86 -10.70 -12.44
C ASN A 183 40.88 -11.56 -11.16
N THR A 184 41.02 -10.93 -9.99
CA THR A 184 40.79 -11.60 -8.70
C THR A 184 39.34 -11.38 -8.30
N GLN A 185 38.63 -12.46 -7.99
CA GLN A 185 37.22 -12.41 -7.60
C GLN A 185 37.05 -11.56 -6.33
N ARG A 186 36.80 -10.25 -6.50
CA ARG A 186 36.40 -9.37 -5.40
C ARG A 186 34.88 -9.43 -5.31
N TRP A 187 34.40 -10.20 -4.34
CA TRP A 187 33.02 -10.11 -3.90
C TRP A 187 32.89 -8.83 -3.06
N GLY A 188 32.21 -7.84 -3.62
CA GLY A 188 31.88 -6.60 -2.92
C GLY A 188 31.68 -5.41 -3.85
N PRO A 189 30.73 -4.52 -3.54
CA PRO A 189 30.58 -3.26 -4.25
C PRO A 189 31.89 -2.45 -4.23
N ARG A 190 32.19 -1.75 -5.33
CA ARG A 190 33.40 -0.93 -5.46
C ARG A 190 33.45 0.13 -4.33
N LYS A 191 34.63 0.47 -3.81
CA LYS A 191 34.79 1.54 -2.80
C LYS A 191 34.01 2.83 -3.11
N PRO A 192 33.97 3.36 -4.36
CA PRO A 192 33.14 4.52 -4.69
C PRO A 192 31.62 4.27 -4.59
N SER A 193 31.14 3.05 -4.89
CA SER A 193 29.71 2.71 -4.77
C SER A 193 29.28 2.50 -3.31
N LEU A 194 30.19 2.07 -2.43
CA LEU A 194 29.97 2.06 -0.98
C LEU A 194 29.91 3.48 -0.41
N ALA A 195 30.76 4.39 -0.89
CA ALA A 195 30.75 5.79 -0.47
C ALA A 195 29.45 6.50 -0.90
N LEU A 196 28.96 6.28 -2.13
CA LEU A 196 27.66 6.79 -2.57
C LEU A 196 26.49 6.19 -1.79
N GLY A 197 26.50 4.88 -1.54
CA GLY A 197 25.47 4.22 -0.74
C GLY A 197 25.42 4.74 0.70
N GLY A 198 26.58 4.95 1.33
CA GLY A 198 26.69 5.54 2.66
C GLY A 198 26.15 6.97 2.72
N LEU A 199 26.49 7.81 1.73
CA LEU A 199 25.97 9.18 1.65
C LEU A 199 24.45 9.20 1.51
N PHE A 200 23.87 8.27 0.73
CA PHE A 200 22.43 8.17 0.55
C PHE A 200 21.71 7.78 1.85
N ILE A 201 22.25 6.83 2.62
CA ILE A 201 21.70 6.43 3.92
C ILE A 201 21.77 7.58 4.93
N VAL A 202 22.88 8.34 4.95
CA VAL A 202 23.02 9.51 5.82
C VAL A 202 22.04 10.62 5.44
N LEU A 203 21.83 10.88 4.14
CA LEU A 203 20.85 11.85 3.66
C LEU A 203 19.42 11.43 4.01
N VAL A 204 19.05 10.16 3.82
CA VAL A 204 17.72 9.64 4.20
C VAL A 204 17.53 9.68 5.72
N GLY A 205 18.56 9.36 6.50
CA GLY A 205 18.54 9.44 7.96
C GLY A 205 18.41 10.89 8.46
N LEU A 206 19.10 11.84 7.83
CA LEU A 206 18.95 13.28 8.11
C LEU A 206 17.56 13.78 7.74
N LEU A 207 17.00 13.32 6.61
CA LEU A 207 15.64 13.66 6.18
C LEU A 207 14.59 13.12 7.18
N GLY A 208 14.71 11.84 7.57
CA GLY A 208 13.85 11.21 8.56
C GLY A 208 13.98 11.86 9.94
N GLY A 209 15.21 12.19 10.34
CA GLY A 209 15.50 12.95 11.56
C GLY A 209 14.89 14.34 11.54
N LEU A 210 14.94 15.06 10.42
CA LEU A 210 14.30 16.37 10.27
C LEU A 210 12.77 16.25 10.31
N LEU A 211 12.17 15.25 9.65
CA LEU A 211 10.73 14.98 9.68
C LEU A 211 10.22 14.59 11.07
N LEU A 212 11.05 13.94 11.89
CA LEU A 212 10.74 13.57 13.28
C LEU A 212 11.06 14.69 14.29
N SER A 213 11.87 15.68 13.91
CA SER A 213 12.37 16.74 14.80
C SER A 213 11.92 18.15 14.40
N THR A 214 11.08 18.31 13.37
CA THR A 214 10.38 19.57 13.15
C THR A 214 9.41 19.76 14.32
N PRO A 215 9.59 20.78 15.18
CA PRO A 215 8.51 21.16 16.07
C PRO A 215 7.33 21.54 15.17
N ALA A 216 6.19 20.89 15.40
CA ALA A 216 4.94 21.24 14.74
C ALA A 216 4.78 22.77 14.73
N VAL A 217 4.76 23.35 13.53
CA VAL A 217 4.30 24.73 13.31
C VAL A 217 2.98 24.87 14.08
N PRO A 218 2.82 25.92 14.92
CA PRO A 218 2.11 25.76 16.18
C PRO A 218 0.63 25.46 15.97
N ALA A 219 0.19 24.31 16.49
CA ALA A 219 -1.22 23.96 16.73
C ALA A 219 -1.98 25.00 17.60
N ARG A 220 -1.31 26.05 18.10
CA ARG A 220 -1.88 27.05 19.02
C ARG A 220 -2.93 27.97 18.37
N ALA A 221 -2.91 28.17 17.06
CA ALA A 221 -3.90 29.04 16.40
C ALA A 221 -5.28 28.39 16.24
N GLU A 222 -5.37 27.04 16.31
CA GLU A 222 -6.60 26.27 16.13
C GLU A 222 -7.17 25.67 17.43
N CYS A 223 -6.44 25.80 18.55
CA CYS A 223 -6.85 25.25 19.83
C CYS A 223 -7.54 26.28 20.71
N ALA A 224 -8.63 25.85 21.35
CA ALA A 224 -9.28 26.56 22.44
C ALA A 224 -9.47 25.61 23.63
N THR A 225 -9.54 26.18 24.83
CA THR A 225 -9.75 25.41 26.07
C THR A 225 -11.19 25.55 26.55
N GLY A 226 -11.61 24.68 27.48
CA GLY A 226 -12.93 24.73 28.08
C GLY A 226 -13.75 23.47 27.82
N ARG A 227 -15.06 23.55 28.05
CA ARG A 227 -16.01 22.45 27.85
C ARG A 227 -16.96 22.78 26.71
N LEU A 228 -17.28 21.79 25.89
CA LEU A 228 -18.25 21.87 24.81
C LEU A 228 -19.09 20.59 24.81
N THR A 229 -20.41 20.73 24.73
CA THR A 229 -21.31 19.60 24.49
C THR A 229 -21.74 19.59 23.04
N VAL A 230 -21.70 18.43 22.39
CA VAL A 230 -22.25 18.20 21.05
C VAL A 230 -23.31 17.11 21.19
N ASP A 231 -24.57 17.41 20.92
CA ASP A 231 -25.69 16.50 21.15
C ASP A 231 -26.56 16.32 19.91
N GLY A 232 -27.21 15.16 19.77
CA GLY A 232 -28.25 14.94 18.76
C GLY A 232 -28.10 13.61 18.03
N SER A 233 -27.94 13.68 16.70
CA SER A 233 -27.88 12.56 15.74
C SER A 233 -27.16 11.33 16.30
N THR A 234 -27.94 10.27 16.55
CA THR A 234 -27.37 9.00 17.03
C THR A 234 -26.67 8.24 15.90
N ALA A 235 -27.00 8.53 14.65
CA ALA A 235 -26.35 7.97 13.47
C ALA A 235 -24.93 8.52 13.31
N PHE A 236 -24.72 9.81 13.54
CA PHE A 236 -23.42 10.47 13.37
C PHE A 236 -22.56 10.55 14.65
N ALA A 237 -23.10 10.15 15.81
CA ALA A 237 -22.37 10.21 17.06
C ALA A 237 -21.03 9.42 17.05
N PRO A 238 -20.90 8.22 16.46
CA PRO A 238 -19.62 7.50 16.42
C PRO A 238 -18.48 8.27 15.71
N PRO A 239 -18.61 8.77 14.47
CA PRO A 239 -17.57 9.60 13.88
C PRO A 239 -17.35 10.90 14.66
N MET A 240 -18.40 11.54 15.20
CA MET A 240 -18.23 12.76 16.02
C MET A 240 -17.41 12.51 17.29
N GLN A 241 -17.60 11.35 17.95
CA GLN A 241 -16.79 10.95 19.11
C GLN A 241 -15.32 10.77 18.76
N GLU A 242 -15.03 10.15 17.61
CA GLU A 242 -13.66 10.01 17.10
C GLU A 242 -13.04 11.38 16.81
N ILE A 243 -13.75 12.26 16.08
CA ILE A 243 -13.29 13.61 15.75
C ILE A 243 -13.02 14.42 17.02
N ALA A 244 -13.94 14.38 18.00
CA ALA A 244 -13.79 15.03 19.29
C ALA A 244 -12.56 14.49 20.05
N ARG A 245 -12.28 13.19 19.99
CA ARG A 245 -11.11 12.58 20.64
C ARG A 245 -9.81 13.05 20.00
N GLN A 246 -9.74 13.07 18.67
CA GLN A 246 -8.58 13.57 17.91
C GLN A 246 -8.33 15.05 18.19
N TYR A 247 -9.39 15.88 18.24
CA TYR A 247 -9.26 17.29 18.61
C TYR A 247 -8.71 17.46 20.03
N GLN A 248 -9.24 16.71 21.01
CA GLN A 248 -8.79 16.78 22.41
C GLN A 248 -7.35 16.29 22.59
N ALA A 249 -6.90 15.32 21.79
CA ALA A 249 -5.50 14.90 21.78
C ALA A 249 -4.57 16.00 21.25
N ARG A 250 -5.01 16.74 20.23
CA ARG A 250 -4.26 17.86 19.64
C ARG A 250 -4.32 19.14 20.46
N CYS A 251 -5.41 19.37 21.18
CA CYS A 251 -5.67 20.59 21.95
C CYS A 251 -5.85 20.29 23.44
N PRO A 252 -4.75 20.17 24.21
CA PRO A 252 -4.80 19.99 25.65
C PRO A 252 -5.61 21.09 26.33
N GLY A 253 -6.57 20.69 27.17
CA GLY A 253 -7.47 21.62 27.87
C GLY A 253 -8.83 21.82 27.18
N ALA A 254 -9.03 21.28 25.98
CA ALA A 254 -10.37 21.09 25.42
C ALA A 254 -11.03 19.85 26.03
N ARG A 255 -12.32 19.96 26.35
CA ARG A 255 -13.17 18.84 26.78
C ARG A 255 -14.45 18.86 25.96
N ILE A 256 -14.61 17.88 25.08
CA ILE A 256 -15.77 17.77 24.18
C ILE A 256 -16.53 16.51 24.55
N GLU A 257 -17.78 16.70 24.96
CA GLU A 257 -18.70 15.62 25.32
C GLU A 257 -19.71 15.42 24.19
N VAL A 258 -19.81 14.19 23.68
CA VAL A 258 -20.73 13.86 22.60
C VAL A 258 -21.91 13.07 23.15
N ALA A 259 -23.06 13.72 23.22
CA ALA A 259 -24.33 13.14 23.65
C ALA A 259 -25.14 12.63 22.45
N ARG A 260 -26.13 11.77 22.73
CA ARG A 260 -26.87 10.96 21.75
C ARG A 260 -28.38 11.04 21.97
N SER A 261 -28.91 12.25 22.12
CA SER A 261 -30.34 12.44 22.43
C SER A 261 -31.30 12.25 21.26
N GLY A 262 -30.78 12.12 20.03
CA GLY A 262 -31.58 12.16 18.80
C GLY A 262 -31.61 13.55 18.18
N SER A 263 -31.66 13.63 16.87
CA SER A 263 -31.46 14.86 16.08
C SER A 263 -32.39 16.00 16.50
N LEU A 264 -33.70 15.73 16.60
CA LEU A 264 -34.67 16.76 16.99
C LEU A 264 -34.56 17.14 18.48
N SER A 265 -34.23 16.19 19.36
CA SER A 265 -33.95 16.45 20.77
C SER A 265 -32.71 17.33 20.94
N GLY A 266 -31.63 17.06 20.20
CA GLY A 266 -30.39 17.84 20.20
C GLY A 266 -30.65 19.29 19.78
N LEU A 267 -31.42 19.50 18.71
CA LEU A 267 -31.85 20.83 18.26
C LEU A 267 -32.67 21.56 19.33
N ALA A 268 -33.63 20.88 19.96
CA ALA A 268 -34.43 21.45 21.04
C ALA A 268 -33.57 21.82 22.25
N ASN A 269 -32.58 20.98 22.59
CA ASN A 269 -31.63 21.17 23.68
C ASN A 269 -30.74 22.39 23.41
N LEU A 270 -30.17 22.51 22.21
CA LEU A 270 -29.38 23.67 21.79
C LEU A 270 -30.20 24.96 21.83
N ASN A 271 -31.42 24.94 21.30
CA ASN A 271 -32.31 26.11 21.30
C ASN A 271 -32.66 26.56 22.73
N ARG A 272 -32.90 25.60 23.64
CA ARG A 272 -33.12 25.90 25.07
C ARG A 272 -31.85 26.46 25.72
N ALA A 273 -30.69 25.87 25.46
CA ALA A 273 -29.41 26.35 25.98
C ALA A 273 -29.10 27.77 25.49
N GLY A 274 -29.33 28.05 24.21
CA GLY A 274 -29.13 29.37 23.61
C GLY A 274 -30.09 30.44 24.14
N ARG A 275 -31.37 30.10 24.39
CA ARG A 275 -32.31 31.03 25.05
C ARG A 275 -31.95 31.33 26.50
N ALA A 276 -31.34 30.38 27.19
CA ALA A 276 -30.90 30.54 28.58
C ALA A 276 -29.52 31.23 28.68
N ALA A 277 -28.73 31.23 27.61
CA ALA A 277 -27.42 31.84 27.57
C ALA A 277 -27.50 33.37 27.56
N ARG A 278 -26.57 34.01 28.27
CA ARG A 278 -26.42 35.48 28.26
C ARG A 278 -25.77 36.01 26.99
N SER A 279 -25.18 35.13 26.19
CA SER A 279 -24.54 35.41 24.91
C SER A 279 -25.04 34.43 23.85
N ASP A 280 -24.99 34.82 22.59
CA ASP A 280 -25.36 34.00 21.43
C ASP A 280 -24.32 32.92 21.09
N SER A 281 -23.64 32.37 22.10
CA SER A 281 -22.60 31.36 21.92
C SER A 281 -22.57 30.41 23.12
N PRO A 282 -23.65 29.64 23.38
CA PRO A 282 -23.61 28.61 24.41
C PRO A 282 -22.48 27.61 24.11
N SER A 283 -21.92 27.01 25.16
CA SER A 283 -20.97 25.89 25.03
C SER A 283 -21.67 24.58 24.63
N PHE A 284 -22.51 24.65 23.61
CA PHE A 284 -23.39 23.59 23.13
C PHE A 284 -23.53 23.68 21.60
N LEU A 285 -23.42 22.55 20.92
CA LEU A 285 -23.72 22.36 19.50
C LEU A 285 -24.74 21.23 19.34
N ALA A 286 -25.51 21.25 18.25
CA ALA A 286 -26.43 20.16 17.93
C ALA A 286 -26.09 19.53 16.57
N MET A 287 -25.92 18.22 16.54
CA MET A 287 -25.76 17.46 15.30
C MET A 287 -27.10 16.85 14.89
N SER A 288 -27.47 16.95 13.61
CA SER A 288 -28.77 16.54 13.11
C SER A 288 -28.68 16.00 11.70
N ASP A 289 -29.18 14.78 11.49
CA ASP A 289 -29.33 14.14 10.18
C ASP A 289 -30.61 14.59 9.44
N VAL A 290 -31.22 15.69 9.87
CA VAL A 290 -32.32 16.40 9.19
C VAL A 290 -32.23 17.92 9.40
N PRO A 291 -32.81 18.74 8.51
CA PRO A 291 -32.87 20.18 8.71
C PRO A 291 -33.64 20.56 9.98
N ALA A 292 -33.17 21.59 10.68
CA ALA A 292 -33.85 22.14 11.84
C ALA A 292 -35.26 22.67 11.46
N PRO A 293 -36.29 22.36 12.27
CA PRO A 293 -37.62 22.94 12.09
C PRO A 293 -37.59 24.48 12.09
N SER A 294 -38.44 25.11 11.28
CA SER A 294 -38.52 26.58 11.14
C SER A 294 -38.84 27.32 12.45
N ILE A 295 -39.46 26.64 13.42
CA ILE A 295 -39.67 27.15 14.78
C ILE A 295 -38.36 27.48 15.52
N TYR A 296 -37.22 27.00 15.04
CA TYR A 296 -35.90 27.23 15.60
C TYR A 296 -35.10 28.27 14.80
N GLY A 297 -35.72 29.41 14.47
CA GLY A 297 -35.15 30.43 13.58
C GLY A 297 -33.84 31.10 14.00
N ARG A 298 -33.30 30.82 15.20
CA ARG A 298 -31.96 31.27 15.63
C ARG A 298 -30.86 30.22 15.44
N LEU A 299 -31.23 28.98 15.10
CA LEU A 299 -30.26 27.93 14.84
C LEU A 299 -29.68 28.09 13.45
N GLN A 300 -28.37 27.98 13.35
CA GLN A 300 -27.62 28.10 12.10
C GLN A 300 -26.90 26.79 11.86
N GLY A 301 -27.22 26.13 10.77
CA GLY A 301 -26.72 24.79 10.46
C GLY A 301 -25.72 24.81 9.31
N GLU A 302 -24.57 24.20 9.53
CA GLU A 302 -23.60 23.90 8.48
C GLU A 302 -23.71 22.44 8.07
N ARG A 303 -23.65 22.16 6.76
CA ARG A 303 -23.65 20.80 6.23
C ARG A 303 -22.28 20.18 6.46
N VAL A 304 -22.22 19.06 7.17
CA VAL A 304 -20.98 18.38 7.54
C VAL A 304 -20.64 17.27 6.55
N GLY A 305 -21.63 16.46 6.19
CA GLY A 305 -21.44 15.37 5.25
C GLY A 305 -22.72 14.63 4.92
N VAL A 306 -22.67 13.78 3.90
CA VAL A 306 -23.76 12.90 3.50
C VAL A 306 -23.63 11.56 4.25
N ILE A 307 -24.73 11.12 4.84
CA ILE A 307 -24.88 9.85 5.54
C ILE A 307 -25.70 8.89 4.67
N LEU A 308 -25.16 7.69 4.45
CA LEU A 308 -25.88 6.60 3.80
C LEU A 308 -26.75 5.84 4.81
N LEU A 309 -28.03 5.70 4.49
CA LEU A 309 -28.97 4.95 5.30
C LEU A 309 -29.41 3.67 4.58
N SER A 310 -29.67 2.63 5.34
CA SER A 310 -30.14 1.35 4.83
C SER A 310 -31.40 0.92 5.54
N LEU A 311 -32.30 0.29 4.78
CA LEU A 311 -33.24 -0.65 5.36
C LEU A 311 -32.46 -1.90 5.75
N VAL A 312 -32.71 -2.37 6.97
CA VAL A 312 -31.99 -3.50 7.54
C VAL A 312 -32.97 -4.54 8.02
N VAL A 313 -32.62 -5.80 7.81
CA VAL A 313 -33.43 -6.95 8.23
C VAL A 313 -32.56 -7.94 8.99
N ASN A 314 -33.20 -8.77 9.81
CA ASN A 314 -32.52 -9.93 10.36
C ASN A 314 -32.17 -10.92 9.23
N GLU A 315 -30.97 -11.52 9.25
CA GLU A 315 -30.52 -12.45 8.19
C GLU A 315 -31.49 -13.63 7.98
N ARG A 316 -32.21 -14.04 9.03
CA ARG A 316 -33.15 -15.18 8.97
C ARG A 316 -34.35 -14.89 8.10
N THR A 317 -34.63 -13.63 7.77
CA THR A 317 -35.73 -13.25 6.87
C THR A 317 -35.53 -13.81 5.47
N GLY A 318 -34.28 -14.07 5.06
CA GLY A 318 -33.95 -14.55 3.72
C GLY A 318 -34.16 -13.52 2.61
N VAL A 319 -34.38 -12.25 2.95
CA VAL A 319 -34.61 -11.16 2.01
C VAL A 319 -33.37 -10.29 1.89
N ASP A 320 -32.95 -10.02 0.66
CA ASP A 320 -31.83 -9.14 0.32
C ASP A 320 -32.23 -7.94 -0.56
N ASN A 321 -33.50 -7.88 -0.99
CA ASN A 321 -34.05 -6.82 -1.84
C ASN A 321 -35.54 -6.64 -1.60
N LEU A 322 -36.00 -5.39 -1.53
CA LEU A 322 -37.42 -5.03 -1.52
C LEU A 322 -37.69 -3.87 -2.47
N THR A 323 -38.88 -3.86 -3.06
CA THR A 323 -39.35 -2.65 -3.75
C THR A 323 -39.84 -1.60 -2.75
N LEU A 324 -39.82 -0.32 -3.14
CA LEU A 324 -40.35 0.73 -2.26
C LEU A 324 -41.84 0.54 -1.94
N ASP A 325 -42.62 -0.05 -2.85
CA ASP A 325 -44.02 -0.41 -2.60
C ASP A 325 -44.15 -1.52 -1.55
N GLN A 326 -43.30 -2.55 -1.62
CA GLN A 326 -43.27 -3.61 -0.60
C GLN A 326 -42.88 -3.04 0.77
N VAL A 327 -41.89 -2.15 0.84
CA VAL A 327 -41.51 -1.48 2.10
C VAL A 327 -42.71 -0.74 2.69
N ARG A 328 -43.43 0.06 1.89
CA ARG A 328 -44.60 0.82 2.38
C ARG A 328 -45.70 -0.12 2.90
N LYS A 329 -45.96 -1.22 2.19
CA LYS A 329 -46.94 -2.26 2.57
C LYS A 329 -46.50 -3.12 3.76
N ILE A 330 -45.20 -3.25 4.02
CA ILE A 330 -44.70 -3.86 5.24
C ILE A 330 -44.98 -2.93 6.42
N TYR A 331 -44.62 -1.64 6.29
CA TYR A 331 -44.76 -0.69 7.38
C TYR A 331 -46.23 -0.34 7.70
N ASP A 332 -47.15 -0.38 6.73
CA ASP A 332 -48.59 -0.23 6.99
C ASP A 332 -49.28 -1.52 7.48
N GLY A 333 -48.54 -2.63 7.54
CA GLY A 333 -49.01 -3.93 8.03
C GLY A 333 -49.85 -4.71 7.02
N THR A 334 -49.87 -4.32 5.74
CA THR A 334 -50.44 -5.12 4.63
C THR A 334 -49.77 -6.48 4.56
N TYR A 335 -48.45 -6.51 4.52
CA TYR A 335 -47.66 -7.73 4.64
C TYR A 335 -47.37 -8.02 6.11
N THR A 336 -47.58 -9.27 6.50
CA THR A 336 -47.40 -9.71 7.91
C THR A 336 -46.39 -10.85 8.04
N ASN A 337 -45.99 -11.45 6.93
CA ASN A 337 -45.00 -12.52 6.87
C ASN A 337 -44.01 -12.30 5.71
N TRP A 338 -42.75 -12.64 5.92
CA TRP A 338 -41.69 -12.47 4.92
C TRP A 338 -41.90 -13.30 3.66
N LYS A 339 -42.58 -14.45 3.73
CA LYS A 339 -42.91 -15.25 2.54
C LYS A 339 -43.81 -14.51 1.54
N ASP A 340 -44.59 -13.53 2.00
CA ASP A 340 -45.47 -12.72 1.15
C ASP A 340 -44.67 -11.78 0.23
N VAL A 341 -43.39 -11.58 0.52
CA VAL A 341 -42.45 -10.74 -0.24
C VAL A 341 -41.21 -11.51 -0.71
N GLY A 342 -41.27 -12.86 -0.72
CA GLY A 342 -40.21 -13.72 -1.26
C GLY A 342 -39.14 -14.16 -0.26
N GLY A 343 -39.34 -13.91 1.03
CA GLY A 343 -38.47 -14.39 2.11
C GLY A 343 -38.91 -15.74 2.72
N ASN A 344 -38.35 -16.05 3.88
CA ASN A 344 -38.68 -17.23 4.66
C ASN A 344 -40.05 -17.13 5.34
N ASP A 345 -40.63 -18.25 5.77
CA ASP A 345 -41.88 -18.25 6.54
C ASP A 345 -41.63 -17.75 7.99
N LEU A 346 -41.60 -16.43 8.14
CA LEU A 346 -41.34 -15.74 9.40
C LEU A 346 -42.28 -14.53 9.52
N ALA A 347 -42.81 -14.30 10.72
CA ALA A 347 -43.58 -13.10 11.01
C ALA A 347 -42.70 -11.84 10.85
N ILE A 348 -43.32 -10.73 10.45
CA ILE A 348 -42.65 -9.44 10.34
C ILE A 348 -42.72 -8.69 11.68
N HIS A 349 -41.55 -8.28 12.18
CA HIS A 349 -41.40 -7.44 13.36
C HIS A 349 -40.85 -6.07 12.96
N VAL A 350 -41.65 -5.02 13.03
CA VAL A 350 -41.22 -3.66 12.66
C VAL A 350 -40.58 -2.97 13.86
N VAL A 351 -39.32 -2.58 13.70
CA VAL A 351 -38.54 -1.84 14.71
C VAL A 351 -38.41 -0.39 14.24
N GLY A 352 -39.23 0.49 14.79
CA GLY A 352 -39.19 1.92 14.53
C GLY A 352 -38.28 2.68 15.49
N ARG A 353 -38.03 3.95 15.20
CA ARG A 353 -37.39 4.89 16.12
C ARG A 353 -38.42 5.87 16.69
N ASP A 354 -38.18 6.39 17.90
CA ASP A 354 -39.03 7.45 18.44
C ASP A 354 -39.03 8.72 17.56
N ALA A 355 -40.00 9.60 17.81
CA ALA A 355 -40.21 10.81 17.02
C ALA A 355 -39.05 11.82 17.08
N SER A 356 -38.05 11.66 17.95
CA SER A 356 -36.88 12.53 18.00
C SER A 356 -35.79 12.15 16.99
N SER A 357 -35.90 10.97 16.37
CA SER A 357 -34.95 10.46 15.39
C SER A 357 -35.07 11.20 14.06
N GLY A 358 -33.98 11.87 13.65
CA GLY A 358 -33.92 12.39 12.30
C GLY A 358 -33.78 11.29 11.24
N THR A 359 -33.17 10.13 11.56
CA THR A 359 -33.17 8.96 10.67
C THR A 359 -34.59 8.47 10.35
N ARG A 360 -35.50 8.44 11.35
CA ARG A 360 -36.93 8.19 11.11
C ARG A 360 -37.51 9.24 10.19
N ARG A 361 -37.23 10.52 10.47
CA ARG A 361 -37.75 11.61 9.65
C ARG A 361 -37.25 11.50 8.19
N ALA A 362 -36.00 11.15 7.97
CA ALA A 362 -35.45 10.88 6.65
C ALA A 362 -36.23 9.72 5.98
N PHE A 363 -36.38 8.59 6.67
CA PHE A 363 -37.14 7.43 6.19
C PHE A 363 -38.59 7.78 5.80
N GLU A 364 -39.29 8.54 6.65
CA GLU A 364 -40.64 9.02 6.39
C GLU A 364 -40.71 9.90 5.13
N THR A 365 -39.71 10.75 4.91
CA THR A 365 -39.69 11.70 3.80
C THR A 365 -39.25 11.08 2.47
N THR A 366 -38.23 10.22 2.48
CA THR A 366 -37.57 9.73 1.26
C THR A 366 -38.05 8.35 0.84
N VAL A 367 -38.47 7.50 1.77
CA VAL A 367 -38.91 6.12 1.49
C VAL A 367 -40.44 6.00 1.58
N LEU A 368 -41.02 6.38 2.73
CA LEU A 368 -42.46 6.21 2.94
C LEU A 368 -43.31 7.29 2.26
N HIS A 369 -42.78 8.51 2.12
CA HIS A 369 -43.51 9.72 1.72
C HIS A 369 -44.73 10.04 2.60
N ARG A 370 -44.67 9.65 3.87
CA ARG A 370 -45.69 9.87 4.90
C ARG A 370 -45.08 9.58 6.27
N SER A 371 -45.73 10.04 7.33
CA SER A 371 -45.38 9.62 8.69
C SER A 371 -45.47 8.10 8.82
N GLU A 372 -44.55 7.53 9.60
CA GLU A 372 -44.45 6.09 9.81
C GLU A 372 -45.77 5.59 10.40
N PRO A 373 -46.49 4.69 9.70
CA PRO A 373 -47.84 4.30 10.09
C PRO A 373 -47.86 3.20 11.15
N GLY A 374 -49.01 3.05 11.79
CA GLY A 374 -49.26 2.03 12.80
C GLY A 374 -49.03 2.54 14.22
N VAL A 375 -49.55 1.78 15.18
CA VAL A 375 -49.36 2.02 16.61
C VAL A 375 -48.38 0.99 17.17
N VAL A 376 -47.62 1.39 18.19
CA VAL A 376 -46.74 0.47 18.91
C VAL A 376 -47.58 -0.65 19.52
N SER A 377 -47.32 -1.89 19.09
CA SER A 377 -48.02 -3.10 19.55
C SER A 377 -47.17 -3.97 20.48
N SER A 378 -45.89 -3.64 20.65
CA SER A 378 -44.93 -4.42 21.43
C SER A 378 -44.03 -3.53 22.29
N TYR A 379 -43.73 -3.95 23.53
CA TYR A 379 -42.73 -3.30 24.39
C TYR A 379 -41.29 -3.74 24.10
N ASP A 380 -41.07 -5.00 23.73
CA ASP A 380 -39.74 -5.61 23.59
C ASP A 380 -39.39 -6.10 22.17
N CYS A 381 -40.31 -5.86 21.23
CA CYS A 381 -40.25 -6.22 19.82
C CYS A 381 -40.48 -7.70 19.49
N THR A 382 -40.82 -8.57 20.47
CA THR A 382 -41.08 -9.99 20.19
C THR A 382 -42.58 -10.27 20.10
N ASP A 383 -43.36 -9.81 21.07
CA ASP A 383 -44.78 -10.15 21.18
C ASP A 383 -45.68 -8.92 21.11
N LYS A 384 -46.96 -9.10 20.77
CA LYS A 384 -47.95 -8.01 20.66
C LYS A 384 -48.58 -7.65 22.01
N ASP A 385 -47.75 -7.53 23.04
CA ASP A 385 -48.13 -7.36 24.45
C ASP A 385 -48.72 -5.98 24.80
N ARG A 386 -48.64 -5.01 23.88
CA ARG A 386 -49.27 -3.69 24.01
C ARG A 386 -50.57 -3.56 23.22
N ASP A 387 -50.71 -4.30 22.12
CA ASP A 387 -51.95 -4.39 21.33
C ASP A 387 -52.03 -5.73 20.58
N GLU A 388 -52.69 -6.71 21.21
CA GLU A 388 -52.87 -8.07 20.67
C GLU A 388 -53.64 -8.09 19.34
N ARG A 389 -54.43 -7.05 19.04
CA ARG A 389 -55.23 -6.97 17.80
C ARG A 389 -54.44 -6.38 16.64
N ALA A 390 -53.23 -5.88 16.87
CA ALA A 390 -52.40 -5.32 15.81
C ALA A 390 -52.05 -6.37 14.75
N ARG A 391 -51.96 -5.96 13.49
CA ARG A 391 -51.62 -6.88 12.38
C ARG A 391 -50.17 -7.36 12.44
N VAL A 392 -49.25 -6.48 12.81
CA VAL A 392 -47.81 -6.75 12.92
C VAL A 392 -47.29 -6.45 14.33
N THR A 393 -46.19 -7.09 14.71
CA THR A 393 -45.44 -6.72 15.91
C THR A 393 -44.67 -5.44 15.59
N ARG A 394 -44.88 -4.38 16.36
CA ARG A 394 -44.27 -3.06 16.14
C ARG A 394 -43.80 -2.48 17.47
N CYS A 395 -42.53 -2.14 17.55
CA CYS A 395 -41.92 -1.49 18.70
C CYS A 395 -41.20 -0.20 18.27
N GLU A 396 -40.88 0.65 19.25
CA GLU A 396 -40.06 1.85 19.04
C GLU A 396 -38.86 1.84 20.00
N VAL A 397 -37.69 2.24 19.49
CA VAL A 397 -36.46 2.38 20.27
C VAL A 397 -35.83 3.76 20.09
N ASN A 398 -34.98 4.17 21.02
CA ASN A 398 -34.50 5.55 21.09
C ASN A 398 -33.15 5.82 20.38
N SER A 399 -32.41 4.79 19.96
CA SER A 399 -31.07 4.95 19.37
C SER A 399 -30.84 4.05 18.17
N THR A 400 -29.91 4.45 17.30
CA THR A 400 -29.48 3.64 16.15
C THR A 400 -28.92 2.29 16.62
N THR A 401 -28.15 2.31 17.72
CA THR A 401 -27.62 1.10 18.35
C THR A 401 -28.73 0.17 18.83
N ALA A 402 -29.72 0.69 19.57
CA ALA A 402 -30.83 -0.14 20.07
C ALA A 402 -31.66 -0.75 18.93
N LEU A 403 -31.85 -0.02 17.82
CA LEU A 403 -32.54 -0.56 16.64
C LEU A 403 -31.74 -1.71 16.02
N LEU A 404 -30.46 -1.49 15.75
CA LEU A 404 -29.59 -2.51 15.18
C LEU A 404 -29.48 -3.75 16.06
N ASP A 405 -29.31 -3.57 17.37
CA ASP A 405 -29.23 -4.68 18.33
C ASP A 405 -30.55 -5.46 18.44
N THR A 406 -31.68 -4.80 18.20
CA THR A 406 -33.00 -5.46 18.14
C THR A 406 -33.15 -6.24 16.85
N VAL A 407 -32.79 -5.65 15.70
CA VAL A 407 -32.83 -6.34 14.40
C VAL A 407 -31.88 -7.55 14.39
N ASP A 408 -30.71 -7.44 15.01
CA ASP A 408 -29.74 -8.54 15.14
C ASP A 408 -30.31 -9.72 15.95
N ARG A 409 -31.08 -9.43 17.03
CA ARG A 409 -31.62 -10.44 17.95
C ARG A 409 -32.94 -11.07 17.48
N VAL A 410 -33.86 -10.26 16.94
CA VAL A 410 -35.24 -10.68 16.68
C VAL A 410 -35.37 -11.23 15.26
N ALA A 411 -35.65 -12.53 15.15
CA ALA A 411 -35.92 -13.16 13.86
C ALA A 411 -37.14 -12.51 13.19
N GLY A 412 -37.03 -12.21 11.89
CA GLY A 412 -38.10 -11.53 11.16
C GLY A 412 -38.17 -10.01 11.38
N ALA A 413 -37.22 -9.42 12.10
CA ALA A 413 -37.18 -7.98 12.29
C ALA A 413 -36.75 -7.18 11.06
N ILE A 414 -37.36 -6.01 10.88
CA ILE A 414 -37.00 -4.97 9.91
C ILE A 414 -36.87 -3.62 10.64
N GLY A 415 -35.88 -2.82 10.23
CA GLY A 415 -35.71 -1.45 10.69
C GLY A 415 -34.89 -0.65 9.70
N TYR A 416 -34.36 0.48 10.14
CA TYR A 416 -33.50 1.36 9.34
C TYR A 416 -32.36 1.93 10.18
N ALA A 417 -31.18 2.04 9.57
CA ALA A 417 -29.99 2.53 10.24
C ALA A 417 -28.97 3.11 9.28
N GLU A 418 -27.92 3.70 9.83
CA GLU A 418 -26.72 4.03 9.08
C GLU A 418 -26.02 2.75 8.61
N THR A 419 -25.59 2.74 7.34
CA THR A 419 -25.16 1.52 6.64
C THR A 419 -23.86 0.94 7.20
N TYR A 420 -22.89 1.78 7.54
CA TYR A 420 -21.64 1.34 8.16
C TYR A 420 -21.88 0.68 9.53
N ALA A 421 -22.76 1.24 10.35
CA ALA A 421 -23.12 0.69 11.65
C ALA A 421 -23.85 -0.66 11.51
N ALA A 422 -24.74 -0.79 10.51
CA ALA A 422 -25.41 -2.05 10.22
C ALA A 422 -24.42 -3.16 9.87
N ALA A 423 -23.41 -2.87 9.03
CA ALA A 423 -22.38 -3.82 8.64
C ALA A 423 -21.48 -4.32 9.79
N LYS A 424 -21.59 -3.73 11.00
CA LYS A 424 -20.88 -4.17 12.22
C LYS A 424 -21.68 -5.18 13.04
N ARG A 425 -22.85 -5.62 12.57
CA ARG A 425 -23.69 -6.59 13.28
C ARG A 425 -23.73 -7.92 12.50
N PRO A 426 -23.54 -9.05 13.17
CA PRO A 426 -23.38 -10.34 12.49
C PRO A 426 -24.64 -10.82 11.79
N HIS A 427 -25.82 -10.56 12.36
CA HIS A 427 -27.10 -11.09 11.87
C HIS A 427 -27.98 -10.01 11.22
N VAL A 428 -27.40 -8.84 10.91
CA VAL A 428 -28.11 -7.73 10.27
C VAL A 428 -27.68 -7.62 8.82
N VAL A 429 -28.65 -7.66 7.92
CA VAL A 429 -28.45 -7.53 6.48
C VAL A 429 -29.03 -6.18 6.03
N ALA A 430 -28.20 -5.33 5.43
CA ALA A 430 -28.67 -4.17 4.69
C ALA A 430 -29.21 -4.65 3.33
N ILE A 431 -30.46 -4.31 3.03
CA ILE A 431 -31.14 -4.79 1.82
C ILE A 431 -31.08 -3.76 0.69
N ARG A 432 -31.18 -4.25 -0.54
CA ARG A 432 -31.34 -3.42 -1.74
C ARG A 432 -32.76 -2.85 -1.81
N LEU A 433 -32.86 -1.67 -2.41
CA LEU A 433 -34.14 -1.00 -2.68
C LEU A 433 -34.33 -0.85 -4.19
N ASP A 434 -35.41 -1.46 -4.70
CA ASP A 434 -35.68 -1.55 -6.13
C ASP A 434 -34.47 -2.10 -6.93
N GLY A 435 -33.70 -3.03 -6.33
CA GLY A 435 -32.50 -3.61 -6.92
C GLY A 435 -31.19 -2.83 -6.72
N HIS A 436 -31.26 -1.61 -6.16
CA HIS A 436 -30.07 -0.77 -5.96
C HIS A 436 -29.43 -1.02 -4.59
N GLU A 437 -28.10 -1.10 -4.60
CA GLU A 437 -27.33 -1.30 -3.36
C GLU A 437 -27.26 -0.01 -2.53
N PRO A 438 -27.22 -0.15 -1.19
CA PRO A 438 -26.89 0.94 -0.31
C PRO A 438 -25.40 1.26 -0.46
N ASP A 439 -25.07 2.08 -1.46
CA ASP A 439 -23.72 2.59 -1.69
C ASP A 439 -23.73 4.09 -2.01
N ILE A 440 -22.63 4.75 -1.67
CA ILE A 440 -22.34 6.13 -2.00
C ILE A 440 -21.01 6.19 -2.78
N GLU A 441 -21.00 5.66 -3.99
CA GLU A 441 -20.02 6.07 -5.00
C GLU A 441 -20.62 7.20 -5.86
N TRP A 442 -20.28 8.45 -5.52
CA TRP A 442 -20.74 9.65 -6.25
C TRP A 442 -20.05 9.77 -7.62
N GLY A 443 -20.62 9.04 -8.59
CA GLY A 443 -20.40 9.12 -10.03
C GLY A 443 -21.56 8.52 -10.84
N GLN A 444 -22.53 7.90 -10.13
CA GLN A 444 -23.64 7.11 -10.68
C GLN A 444 -25.01 7.48 -10.05
N GLN A 445 -25.15 8.49 -9.18
CA GLN A 445 -26.44 8.76 -8.53
C GLN A 445 -27.53 9.13 -9.54
N HIS A 446 -28.60 8.33 -9.54
CA HIS A 446 -29.96 8.74 -9.14
C HIS A 446 -30.78 7.59 -8.51
N GLU A 447 -30.20 6.41 -8.26
CA GLU A 447 -31.03 5.21 -8.14
C GLU A 447 -31.34 4.73 -6.70
N TYR A 448 -30.43 4.90 -5.73
CA TYR A 448 -30.71 4.52 -4.34
C TYR A 448 -31.30 5.68 -3.51
N PRO A 449 -32.52 5.55 -2.94
CA PRO A 449 -33.29 6.69 -2.44
C PRO A 449 -33.03 7.05 -0.97
N PHE A 450 -32.32 6.22 -0.20
CA PHE A 450 -32.28 6.36 1.27
C PHE A 450 -30.94 6.91 1.78
N TRP A 451 -30.83 8.23 1.81
CA TRP A 451 -29.67 8.96 2.35
C TRP A 451 -30.13 10.28 2.96
N THR A 452 -29.24 10.92 3.73
CA THR A 452 -29.51 12.25 4.28
C THR A 452 -28.22 13.05 4.46
N VAL A 453 -28.36 14.34 4.77
CA VAL A 453 -27.25 15.25 5.09
C VAL A 453 -27.18 15.43 6.60
N GLU A 454 -26.00 15.26 7.16
CA GLU A 454 -25.70 15.64 8.54
C GLU A 454 -25.39 17.13 8.60
N PHE A 455 -26.03 17.80 9.56
CA PHE A 455 -25.83 19.20 9.87
C PHE A 455 -25.24 19.33 11.27
N LEU A 456 -24.40 20.35 11.45
CA LEU A 456 -23.99 20.80 12.77
C LEU A 456 -24.51 22.21 12.99
N TYR A 457 -25.29 22.36 14.05
CA TYR A 457 -26.00 23.57 14.41
C TYR A 457 -25.35 24.31 15.57
N THR A 458 -25.28 25.62 15.41
CA THR A 458 -25.00 26.60 16.47
C THR A 458 -26.29 27.35 16.82
N TYR A 459 -26.31 27.97 17.99
CA TYR A 459 -27.31 29.00 18.30
C TYR A 459 -26.66 30.35 18.07
N GLY A 460 -27.08 31.10 17.04
CA GLY A 460 -26.37 32.30 16.61
C GLY A 460 -24.96 32.01 16.08
N HIS A 461 -24.10 33.03 16.07
CA HIS A 461 -22.69 32.89 15.71
C HIS A 461 -21.85 32.67 16.97
N PRO A 462 -21.07 31.57 17.06
CA PRO A 462 -20.12 31.38 18.14
C PRO A 462 -19.11 32.52 18.20
N ALA A 463 -18.70 32.92 19.41
CA ALA A 463 -17.69 33.95 19.57
C ALA A 463 -16.34 33.50 18.97
N ASP A 464 -15.65 34.43 18.30
CA ASP A 464 -14.32 34.18 17.73
C ASP A 464 -13.36 33.68 18.82
N GLY A 465 -12.63 32.61 18.53
CA GLY A 465 -11.71 31.99 19.49
C GLY A 465 -12.37 31.06 20.53
N SER A 466 -13.71 30.96 20.57
CA SER A 466 -14.38 29.99 21.42
C SER A 466 -14.07 28.54 21.01
N LEU A 467 -14.21 27.61 21.96
CA LEU A 467 -14.07 26.17 21.68
C LEU A 467 -15.05 25.69 20.61
N ALA A 468 -16.28 26.23 20.58
CA ALA A 468 -17.26 25.93 19.55
C ALA A 468 -16.76 26.37 18.15
N ALA A 469 -16.33 27.63 18.00
CA ALA A 469 -15.81 28.14 16.72
C ALA A 469 -14.58 27.36 16.22
N LYS A 470 -13.64 27.05 17.13
CA LYS A 470 -12.43 26.28 16.80
C LYS A 470 -12.73 24.83 16.46
N PHE A 471 -13.69 24.20 17.14
CA PHE A 471 -14.11 22.84 16.82
C PHE A 471 -14.85 22.75 15.48
N LEU A 472 -15.71 23.74 15.16
CA LEU A 472 -16.34 23.87 13.83
C LEU A 472 -15.29 24.00 12.73
N THR A 473 -14.27 24.83 12.94
CA THR A 473 -13.14 24.94 12.00
C THR A 473 -12.42 23.61 11.82
N TYR A 474 -12.19 22.87 12.91
CA TYR A 474 -11.50 21.58 12.88
C TYR A 474 -12.28 20.49 12.12
N LEU A 475 -13.61 20.55 12.09
CA LEU A 475 -14.42 19.61 11.30
C LEU A 475 -14.15 19.68 9.80
N ASN A 476 -13.64 20.80 9.31
CA ASN A 476 -13.22 20.98 7.91
C ASN A 476 -11.80 20.49 7.63
N SER A 477 -11.06 20.03 8.65
CA SER A 477 -9.70 19.50 8.48
C SER A 477 -9.68 18.12 7.81
N ASP A 478 -8.56 17.78 7.15
CA ASP A 478 -8.36 16.46 6.56
C ASP A 478 -8.47 15.33 7.58
N THR A 479 -8.12 15.58 8.84
CA THR A 479 -8.25 14.58 9.91
C THR A 479 -9.73 14.25 10.15
N ALA A 480 -10.58 15.26 10.31
CA ALA A 480 -12.01 15.06 10.50
C ALA A 480 -12.67 14.42 9.26
N LYS A 481 -12.28 14.85 8.07
CA LYS A 481 -12.72 14.26 6.79
C LYS A 481 -12.34 12.79 6.66
N ASN A 482 -11.10 12.43 7.00
CA ASN A 482 -10.64 11.04 6.96
C ASN A 482 -11.39 10.15 7.95
N VAL A 483 -11.71 10.68 9.14
CA VAL A 483 -12.59 9.98 10.08
C VAL A 483 -13.96 9.77 9.46
N MET A 484 -14.62 10.79 8.90
CA MET A 484 -15.92 10.63 8.24
C MET A 484 -15.90 9.55 7.14
N ARG A 485 -14.85 9.54 6.29
CA ARG A 485 -14.67 8.51 5.25
C ARG A 485 -14.47 7.10 5.83
N MET A 486 -13.79 6.97 6.97
CA MET A 486 -13.62 5.70 7.67
C MET A 486 -14.97 5.09 8.09
N TYR A 487 -15.93 5.93 8.44
CA TYR A 487 -17.32 5.57 8.73
C TYR A 487 -18.22 5.57 7.47
N LYS A 488 -17.63 5.58 6.27
CA LYS A 488 -18.34 5.57 4.97
C LYS A 488 -19.30 6.75 4.75
N HIS A 489 -19.04 7.88 5.40
CA HIS A 489 -19.70 9.14 5.10
C HIS A 489 -18.91 9.94 4.07
N VAL A 490 -19.60 10.81 3.34
CA VAL A 490 -18.97 11.69 2.34
C VAL A 490 -18.92 13.12 2.89
N PRO A 491 -17.73 13.66 3.22
CA PRO A 491 -17.59 15.02 3.71
C PRO A 491 -18.04 16.07 2.69
N CYS A 492 -18.71 17.13 3.13
CA CYS A 492 -19.19 18.17 2.22
C CYS A 492 -18.11 19.11 1.67
N ALA A 493 -16.96 19.26 2.35
CA ALA A 493 -15.91 20.23 2.01
C ALA A 493 -14.88 19.74 0.96
N ASP A 494 -15.16 18.64 0.25
CA ASP A 494 -14.32 18.11 -0.85
C ASP A 494 -15.00 18.38 -2.20
N ASP A 495 -15.11 19.65 -2.55
CA ASP A 495 -15.84 20.14 -3.73
C ASP A 495 -15.02 19.90 -5.03
N ARG A 496 -15.05 18.66 -5.54
CA ARG A 496 -14.83 18.33 -6.97
C ARG A 496 -15.67 17.15 -7.48
N SER A 497 -16.13 16.24 -6.62
CA SER A 497 -16.95 15.07 -7.02
C SER A 497 -18.41 15.13 -6.56
N LEU A 498 -18.72 15.97 -5.58
CA LEU A 498 -20.11 16.25 -5.21
C LEU A 498 -20.71 17.13 -6.30
N SER A 499 -21.86 16.75 -6.85
CA SER A 499 -22.63 17.71 -7.63
C SER A 499 -22.83 18.92 -6.73
N ALA A 500 -22.56 20.10 -7.28
CA ALA A 500 -22.52 21.37 -6.57
C ALA A 500 -23.85 21.78 -5.89
N SER A 501 -24.82 20.88 -5.70
CA SER A 501 -26.16 21.12 -5.17
C SER A 501 -26.46 20.46 -3.81
N VAL A 502 -25.82 19.35 -3.42
CA VAL A 502 -26.18 18.62 -2.17
C VAL A 502 -25.50 19.21 -0.94
N CYS A 503 -24.27 19.72 -1.09
CA CYS A 503 -23.49 20.31 0.00
C CYS A 503 -23.28 21.82 -0.14
N ARG A 504 -23.83 22.45 -1.19
CA ARG A 504 -23.91 23.92 -1.27
C ARG A 504 -25.20 24.41 -0.58
N PRO A 505 -25.17 25.60 0.05
CA PRO A 505 -26.28 26.15 0.80
C PRO A 505 -27.57 26.26 -0.01
#